data_AF-A0A1J1LUX6-F1
#
_entry.id   AF-A0A1J1LUX6-F1
#
_cell.length_a   1.000
_cell.length_b   1.000
_cell.length_c   1.000
_cell.angle_alpha   90.00
_cell.angle_beta   90.00
_cell.angle_gamma   90.00
#
_symmetry.space_group_name_H-M   'P 1'
#
loop_
_entity.id
_entity.type
_entity.pdbx_description
1 polymer ?
#
loop_
_entity_poly.entity_id
_entity_poly.type
_entity_poly.pdbx_seq_one_letter_code
_entity_poly.pdbx_strand_id
1 'polypeptide(L)' 'MDVELQMLKHLARDAQPTVSVIDEYCQGYKDLFPEVISYECFKYLHLGIISPIPRKSLPEIAKIVGIRSPQSLLSVH' A
#
# COMPACT_ATOMS: atom_id res chain seq x y z
N MET A 1 28.82 6.14 -0.27
CA MET A 1 28.11 6.77 -1.40
C MET A 1 27.30 5.69 -2.14
N ASP A 2 26.40 5.01 -1.43
CA ASP A 2 25.61 3.88 -1.96
C ASP A 2 24.19 3.88 -1.37
N VAL A 3 24.05 4.29 -0.10
CA VAL A 3 22.75 4.39 0.58
C VAL A 3 21.82 5.41 -0.07
N GLU A 4 22.29 6.62 -0.40
CA GLU A 4 21.47 7.63 -1.09
C GLU A 4 21.04 7.18 -2.49
N LEU A 5 21.89 6.42 -3.20
CA LEU A 5 21.62 5.93 -4.55
C LEU A 5 20.65 4.73 -4.53
N GLN A 6 20.70 3.91 -3.46
CA GLN A 6 19.68 2.90 -3.17
C GLN A 6 18.36 3.54 -2.73
N MET A 7 18.37 4.62 -1.94
CA MET A 7 17.16 5.36 -1.57
C MET A 7 16.51 6.05 -2.78
N LEU A 8 17.31 6.67 -3.66
CA LEU A 8 16.84 7.26 -4.92
C LEU A 8 16.22 6.22 -5.88
N LYS A 9 16.71 4.98 -5.89
CA LYS A 9 16.10 3.88 -6.67
C LYS A 9 14.72 3.46 -6.15
N HIS A 10 14.45 3.63 -4.86
CA HIS A 10 13.12 3.36 -4.27
C HIS A 10 12.19 4.58 -4.35
N LEU A 11 12.73 5.77 -4.66
CA LEU A 11 11.99 7.03 -4.73
C LEU A 11 11.16 7.19 -6.02
N ALA A 12 11.56 6.53 -7.12
CA ALA A 12 10.93 6.69 -8.44
C ALA A 12 10.24 5.41 -8.93
N ARG A 13 9.65 4.62 -8.03
CA ARG A 13 8.85 3.47 -8.42
C ARG A 13 7.37 3.86 -8.39
N ASP A 14 6.61 3.47 -9.40
CA ASP A 14 5.16 3.56 -9.35
C ASP A 14 4.57 2.47 -8.44
N ALA A 15 3.48 2.83 -7.76
CA ALA A 15 2.73 1.89 -6.95
C ALA A 15 2.25 0.70 -7.80
N GLN A 16 2.42 -0.52 -7.28
CA GLN A 16 1.98 -1.72 -7.98
C GLN A 16 0.48 -1.67 -8.27
N PRO A 17 0.06 -2.07 -9.48
CA PRO A 17 -1.35 -2.18 -9.81
C PRO A 17 -2.02 -3.25 -8.95
N THR A 18 -3.31 -3.08 -8.69
CA THR A 18 -4.15 -4.05 -7.96
C THR A 18 -5.32 -4.47 -8.84
N VAL A 19 -6.55 -4.43 -8.31
CA VAL A 19 -7.77 -4.59 -9.11
C VAL A 19 -8.20 -3.21 -9.59
N SER A 20 -8.66 -3.10 -10.84
CA SER A 20 -8.94 -1.81 -11.48
C SER A 20 -9.87 -0.90 -10.66
N VAL A 21 -10.92 -1.47 -10.05
CA VAL A 21 -11.86 -0.75 -9.20
C VAL A 21 -11.17 -0.07 -8.00
N ILE A 22 -10.16 -0.72 -7.41
CA ILE A 22 -9.38 -0.16 -6.31
C ILE A 22 -8.39 0.88 -6.84
N ASP A 23 -7.71 0.58 -7.95
CA ASP A 23 -6.74 1.49 -8.54
C ASP A 23 -7.40 2.83 -8.93
N GLU A 24 -8.58 2.76 -9.55
CA GLU A 24 -9.40 3.92 -9.92
C GLU A 24 -9.91 4.68 -8.69
N TYR A 25 -10.42 3.96 -7.68
CA TYR A 25 -10.88 4.58 -6.43
C TYR A 25 -9.73 5.29 -5.69
N CYS A 26 -8.58 4.63 -5.56
CA CYS A 26 -7.43 5.15 -4.84
C CYS A 26 -6.73 6.30 -5.60
N GLN A 27 -6.89 6.41 -6.92
CA GLN A 27 -6.24 7.44 -7.73
C GLN A 27 -6.52 8.86 -7.21
N GLY A 28 -7.74 9.14 -6.76
CA GLY A 28 -8.11 10.45 -6.19
C GLY A 28 -7.42 10.80 -4.87
N TYR A 29 -6.78 9.82 -4.21
CA TYR A 29 -6.07 9.99 -2.95
C TYR A 29 -4.56 9.95 -3.11
N LYS A 30 -4.02 9.76 -4.33
CA LYS A 30 -2.58 9.59 -4.58
C LYS A 30 -1.75 10.71 -3.98
N ASP A 31 -2.20 11.96 -4.13
CA ASP A 31 -1.46 13.15 -3.67
C ASP A 31 -1.48 13.35 -2.15
N LEU A 32 -2.26 12.55 -1.40
CA LEU A 32 -2.21 12.53 0.07
C LEU A 32 -1.00 11.77 0.61
N PHE A 33 -0.33 10.99 -0.22
CA PHE A 33 0.76 10.12 0.20
C PHE A 33 2.08 10.64 -0.37
N PRO A 34 2.99 11.17 0.46
CA PRO A 34 4.31 11.58 0.00
C PRO A 34 5.16 10.38 -0.42
N GLU A 35 4.92 9.22 0.20
CA GLU A 35 5.64 7.98 -0.06
C GLU A 35 4.79 7.00 -0.88
N VAL A 36 5.38 6.45 -1.94
CA VAL A 36 4.75 5.43 -2.80
C VAL A 36 4.32 4.20 -2.00
N ILE A 37 5.12 3.81 -0.99
CA ILE A 37 4.82 2.63 -0.17
C ILE A 37 3.58 2.83 0.70
N SER A 38 3.37 4.05 1.23
CA SER A 38 2.18 4.41 2.00
C SER A 38 0.95 4.36 1.10
N TYR A 39 1.05 4.85 -0.14
CA TYR A 39 -0.01 4.72 -1.14
C TYR A 39 -0.30 3.26 -1.53
N GLU A 40 0.73 2.43 -1.74
CA GLU A 40 0.55 0.99 -1.98
C GLU A 40 -0.15 0.30 -0.81
N CYS A 41 0.26 0.58 0.43
CA CYS A 41 -0.36 0.04 1.62
C CYS A 41 -1.84 0.44 1.74
N PHE A 42 -2.18 1.68 1.40
CA PHE A 42 -3.56 2.16 1.34
C PHE A 42 -4.39 1.37 0.31
N LYS A 43 -3.84 1.08 -0.88
CA LYS A 43 -4.50 0.24 -1.88
C LYS A 43 -4.70 -1.19 -1.37
N TYR A 44 -3.68 -1.77 -0.73
CA TYR A 44 -3.77 -3.11 -0.16
C TYR A 44 -4.78 -3.21 0.99
N LEU A 45 -4.96 -2.15 1.76
CA LEU A 45 -6.01 -2.08 2.78
C LEU A 45 -7.39 -2.24 2.13
N HIS A 46 -7.68 -1.49 1.06
CA HIS A 46 -8.94 -1.58 0.32
C HIS A 46 -9.13 -2.98 -0.28
N LEU A 47 -8.05 -3.57 -0.81
CA LEU A 47 -8.08 -4.94 -1.34
C LEU A 47 -8.45 -5.96 -0.26
N GLY A 48 -7.85 -5.85 0.93
CA GLY A 48 -8.20 -6.67 2.09
C GLY A 48 -9.66 -6.49 2.53
N ILE A 49 -10.16 -5.25 2.54
CA ILE A 49 -11.53 -4.91 2.92
C ILE A 49 -12.56 -5.50 1.95
N ILE A 50 -12.27 -5.64 0.66
CA ILE A 50 -13.21 -6.25 -0.30
C ILE A 50 -12.99 -7.75 -0.51
N SER A 51 -11.83 -8.28 -0.15
CA SER A 51 -11.51 -9.71 -0.33
C SER A 51 -12.47 -10.65 0.41
N PRO A 52 -12.76 -11.88 -0.06
CA PRO A 52 -13.68 -12.80 0.61
C PRO A 52 -13.03 -13.50 1.82
N ILE A 53 -12.47 -12.73 2.75
CA ILE A 53 -11.77 -13.25 3.94
C ILE A 53 -12.71 -13.21 5.16
N PRO A 54 -12.68 -14.24 6.02
CA PRO A 54 -13.65 -14.38 7.12
C PRO A 54 -13.45 -13.33 8.23
N ARG A 55 -12.24 -12.77 8.37
CA ARG A 55 -11.92 -11.75 9.37
C ARG A 55 -11.21 -10.57 8.71
N LYS A 56 -11.69 -9.36 8.99
CA LYS A 56 -11.24 -8.10 8.38
C LYS A 56 -10.34 -7.26 9.29
N SER A 57 -9.63 -7.90 10.21
CA SER A 57 -8.69 -7.19 11.06
C SER A 57 -7.42 -6.84 10.27
N LEU A 58 -6.76 -5.74 10.64
CA LEU A 58 -5.50 -5.32 10.01
C LEU A 58 -4.45 -6.44 9.97
N PRO A 59 -4.23 -7.24 11.05
CA PRO A 59 -3.28 -8.34 11.00
C PRO A 59 -3.66 -9.41 9.97
N GLU A 60 -4.95 -9.72 9.81
CA GLU A 60 -5.41 -10.72 8.83
C GLU A 60 -5.28 -10.20 7.40
N ILE A 61 -5.61 -8.93 7.18
CA ILE A 61 -5.40 -8.29 5.88
C ILE A 61 -3.91 -8.29 5.53
N ALA A 62 -3.04 -7.83 6.45
CA ALA A 62 -1.60 -7.74 6.25
C ALA A 62 -0.96 -9.08 5.86
N LYS A 63 -1.39 -10.19 6.50
CA LYS A 63 -0.94 -11.54 6.15
C LYS A 63 -1.24 -11.90 4.69
N ILE A 64 -2.42 -11.54 4.21
CA ILE A 64 -2.89 -11.91 2.87
C ILE A 64 -2.24 -11.05 1.79
N VAL A 65 -2.02 -9.77 2.08
CA VAL A 65 -1.35 -8.84 1.15
C VAL A 65 0.18 -8.87 1.24
N GLY A 66 0.75 -9.74 2.10
CA GLY A 66 2.20 -9.92 2.22
C GLY A 66 2.94 -8.80 2.95
N ILE A 67 2.24 -8.01 3.77
CA ILE A 67 2.82 -6.90 4.54
C ILE A 67 3.24 -7.38 5.94
N ARG A 68 4.47 -7.05 6.35
CA ARG A 68 5.04 -7.48 7.64
C ARG A 68 4.44 -6.76 8.84
N SER A 69 4.12 -5.48 8.69
CA SER A 69 3.61 -4.62 9.76
C SER A 69 2.16 -4.20 9.46
N PRO A 70 1.17 -4.66 10.24
CA PRO A 70 -0.22 -4.27 10.05
C PRO A 70 -0.47 -2.75 10.13
N GLN A 71 0.36 -2.03 10.88
CA GLN A 71 0.29 -0.58 11.04
C GLN A 71 0.60 0.16 9.73
N SER A 72 1.41 -0.44 8.84
CA SER A 72 1.74 0.17 7.55
C SER A 72 0.50 0.36 6.66
N LEU A 73 -0.56 -0.43 6.84
CA LEU A 73 -1.83 -0.29 6.12
C LEU A 73 -2.58 1.02 6.41
N LEU A 74 -2.29 1.68 7.54
CA LEU A 74 -2.92 2.94 7.95
C LEU A 74 -1.95 4.12 7.98
N SER A 75 -0.69 3.91 7.62
CA SER A 75 0.32 4.96 7.72
C SER A 75 0.14 5.97 6.59
N VAL A 76 0.04 7.25 6.96
CA VAL A 76 -0.01 8.40 6.05
C VAL A 76 1.16 9.36 6.32
N HIS A 77 2.25 8.86 6.94
CA HIS A 77 3.45 9.65 7.20
C HIS A 77 4.21 9.98 5.91
#